data_AF-A0A2T0W518-F1
#
_entry.id   AF-A0A2T0W518-F1
#
_cell.length_a   1.000
_cell.length_b   1.000
_cell.length_c   1.000
_cell.angle_alpha   90.00
_cell.angle_beta   90.00
_cell.angle_gamma   90.00
#
_symmetry.space_group_name_H-M   'P 1'
#
loop_
_entity.id
_entity.type
_entity.pdbx_description
1 polymer ?
#
loop_
_entity_poly.entity_id
_entity_poly.type
_entity_poly.pdbx_seq_one_letter_code
_entity_poly.pdbx_strand_id
1 'polypeptide(L)' 'MESKESYACPLNQYLMAQALGLSAIHVNRVLRQLRDAGLATIRDEQVTFDNYERLVEFADFVLT' A
#
# COMPACT_ATOMS: atom_id res chain seq x y z
N MET A 1 2.54 2.36 22.49
CA MET A 1 1.94 1.30 21.67
C MET A 1 1.91 1.86 20.26
N GLU A 2 2.89 1.52 19.42
CA GLU A 2 2.89 1.99 18.02
C GLU A 2 1.77 1.23 17.30
N SER A 3 0.69 1.94 16.97
CA SER A 3 -0.40 1.37 16.19
C SER A 3 0.07 1.18 14.76
N LYS A 4 0.06 -0.06 14.25
CA LYS A 4 0.30 -0.40 12.84
C LYS A 4 -0.88 -0.01 11.94
N GLU A 5 -1.55 1.10 12.24
CA GLU A 5 -2.78 1.52 11.56
C GLU A 5 -2.48 2.38 10.33
N SER A 6 -1.41 3.15 10.37
CA SER A 6 -1.02 4.02 9.25
C SER A 6 0.44 4.45 9.32
N TYR A 7 0.97 4.93 8.19
CA TYR A 7 2.27 5.61 8.13
C TYR A 7 2.27 6.71 7.06
N ALA A 8 3.16 7.68 7.19
CA ALA A 8 3.31 8.76 6.22
C ALA A 8 3.98 8.24 4.94
N CYS A 9 3.39 8.52 3.78
CA CYS A 9 3.90 8.16 2.47
C CYS A 9 3.82 9.37 1.55
N PRO A 10 4.85 10.25 1.55
CA PRO A 10 4.94 11.42 0.68
C PRO A 10 5.26 11.05 -0.78
N LEU A 11 5.05 9.79 -1.17
CA LEU A 11 5.31 9.30 -2.52
C LEU A 11 4.00 9.27 -3.31
N ASN A 12 3.96 10.01 -4.42
CA ASN A 12 2.91 9.83 -5.40
C ASN A 12 3.18 8.58 -6.28
N GLN A 13 2.18 8.19 -7.07
CA GLN A 13 2.24 6.97 -7.89
C GLN A 13 3.40 6.98 -8.91
N TYR A 14 3.83 8.15 -9.37
CA TYR A 14 4.94 8.28 -10.31
C TYR A 14 6.30 8.04 -9.62
N LEU A 15 6.46 8.52 -8.38
CA LEU A 15 7.66 8.25 -7.58
C LEU A 15 7.73 6.77 -7.19
N MET A 16 6.61 6.18 -6.79
CA MET A 16 6.52 4.72 -6.55
C MET A 16 6.89 3.92 -7.80
N ALA A 17 6.36 4.31 -8.97
CA ALA A 17 6.63 3.65 -10.24
C ALA A 17 8.13 3.67 -10.59
N GLN A 18 8.78 4.83 -10.46
CA GLN A 18 10.22 4.96 -10.68
C GLN A 18 11.04 4.09 -9.71
N ALA A 19 10.71 4.11 -8.41
CA ALA A 19 11.44 3.34 -7.41
C ALA A 19 11.32 1.82 -7.62
N LEU A 20 10.17 1.36 -8.14
CA LEU A 20 9.86 -0.05 -8.34
C LEU A 20 10.16 -0.57 -9.76
N GLY A 21 10.59 0.30 -10.69
CA GLY A 21 10.77 -0.07 -12.10
C GLY A 21 9.46 -0.44 -12.81
N LEU A 22 8.33 0.10 -12.34
CA LEU A 22 6.99 -0.13 -12.88
C LEU A 22 6.50 1.09 -13.66
N SER A 23 5.40 0.96 -14.39
CA SER A 23 4.69 2.13 -14.92
C SER A 23 3.66 2.63 -13.92
N ALA A 24 3.37 3.95 -13.95
CA ALA A 24 2.39 4.56 -13.05
C ALA A 24 0.99 3.93 -13.14
N ILE A 25 0.57 3.44 -14.32
CA ILE A 25 -0.70 2.73 -14.49
C ILE A 25 -0.72 1.37 -13.79
N HIS A 26 0.41 0.66 -13.73
CA HIS A 26 0.53 -0.58 -12.95
C HIS A 26 0.45 -0.30 -11.46
N VAL A 27 1.16 0.72 -10.96
CA VAL A 27 1.06 1.15 -9.56
C VAL A 27 -0.39 1.51 -9.21
N ASN A 28 -1.04 2.33 -10.03
CA ASN A 28 -2.45 2.70 -9.84
C ASN A 28 -3.37 1.47 -9.74
N ARG A 29 -3.17 0.49 -10.63
CA ARG A 29 -3.96 -0.75 -10.65
C ARG A 29 -3.78 -1.53 -9.35
N VAL A 30 -2.56 -1.68 -8.85
CA VAL A 30 -2.29 -2.39 -7.58
C VAL A 30 -2.89 -1.63 -6.41
N LEU A 31 -2.70 -0.30 -6.31
CA LEU A 31 -3.30 0.51 -5.25
C LEU A 31 -4.83 0.45 -5.25
N ARG A 32 -5.44 0.40 -6.44
CA ARG A 32 -6.89 0.18 -6.56
C ARG A 32 -7.28 -1.21 -6.08
N GLN A 33 -6.55 -2.26 -6.45
CA GLN A 33 -6.82 -3.63 -5.98
C GLN A 33 -6.76 -3.73 -4.45
N LEU A 34 -5.75 -3.12 -3.82
CA LEU A 34 -5.63 -3.11 -2.35
C LEU A 34 -6.83 -2.43 -1.69
N ARG A 35 -7.27 -1.29 -2.24
CA ARG A 35 -8.43 -0.57 -1.72
C ARG A 35 -9.74 -1.33 -1.96
N ASP A 36 -9.95 -1.85 -3.17
CA ASP A 36 -11.17 -2.58 -3.53
C ASP A 36 -11.30 -3.89 -2.72
N ALA A 37 -10.17 -4.47 -2.31
CA ALA A 37 -10.12 -5.63 -1.42
C ALA A 37 -10.20 -5.28 0.07
N GLY A 38 -10.24 -3.98 0.45
CA GLY A 38 -10.28 -3.53 1.83
C GLY A 38 -9.02 -3.86 2.62
N LEU A 39 -7.85 -3.86 1.96
CA LEU A 39 -6.56 -4.22 2.58
C LEU A 39 -5.78 -2.98 3.02
N ALA A 40 -5.63 -2.01 2.13
CA ALA A 40 -4.92 -0.77 2.39
C ALA A 40 -5.38 0.35 1.46
N THR A 41 -5.31 1.57 1.98
CA THR A 41 -5.64 2.79 1.25
C THR A 41 -4.48 3.76 1.30
N ILE A 42 -4.05 4.27 0.14
CA ILE A 42 -3.06 5.34 0.03
C ILE A 42 -3.74 6.60 -0.49
N ARG A 43 -3.83 7.62 0.35
CA ARG A 43 -4.42 8.94 0.04
C ARG A 43 -3.80 10.00 0.94
N ASP A 44 -3.81 11.25 0.50
CA ASP A 44 -3.38 12.41 1.31
C ASP A 44 -2.01 12.22 1.98
N GLU A 45 -1.05 11.66 1.23
CA GLU A 45 0.32 11.37 1.70
C GLU A 45 0.38 10.40 2.91
N GLN A 46 -0.66 9.60 3.09
CA GLN A 46 -0.81 8.62 4.17
C GLN A 46 -1.15 7.25 3.57
N VAL A 47 -0.53 6.19 4.11
CA VAL A 47 -1.03 4.83 3.94
C VAL A 47 -1.79 4.44 5.20
N THR A 48 -2.99 3.92 5.02
CA THR A 48 -3.81 3.33 6.09
C THR A 48 -3.97 1.85 5.82
N PHE A 49 -3.77 1.04 6.86
CA PHE A 49 -3.97 -0.41 6.82
C PHE A 49 -5.42 -0.72 7.22
N ASP A 50 -6.27 -0.99 6.24
CA ASP A 50 -7.69 -1.31 6.46
C ASP A 50 -7.85 -2.72 7.04
N ASN A 51 -6.97 -3.65 6.66
CA ASN A 51 -6.85 -4.98 7.27
C ASN A 51 -5.40 -5.47 7.21
N TYR A 52 -4.62 -5.19 8.27
CA TYR A 52 -3.20 -5.50 8.31
C TYR A 52 -2.89 -7.00 8.19
N GLU A 53 -3.63 -7.86 8.89
CA GLU A 53 -3.41 -9.32 8.85
C GLU A 53 -3.64 -9.88 7.44
N ARG A 54 -4.75 -9.51 6.80
CA ARG A 54 -5.01 -9.93 5.42
C ARG A 54 -4.06 -9.31 4.41
N LEU A 55 -3.56 -8.09 4.66
CA LEU A 55 -2.57 -7.47 3.80
C LEU A 55 -1.24 -8.23 3.85
N VAL A 56 -0.84 -8.69 5.04
CA VAL A 56 0.37 -9.52 5.23
C VAL A 56 0.22 -10.84 4.49
N GLU A 57 -0.94 -11.51 4.61
CA GLU A 57 -1.25 -12.73 3.85
C GLU A 57 -1.26 -12.48 2.33
N PHE A 58 -1.89 -11.40 1.88
CA PHE A 58 -1.94 -11.01 0.46
C PHE A 58 -0.54 -10.74 -0.12
N ALA A 59 0.31 -10.09 0.67
CA ALA A 59 1.68 -9.77 0.26
C ALA A 59 2.63 -10.97 0.33
N ASP A 60 2.16 -12.14 0.78
CA ASP A 60 2.98 -13.30 1.09
C ASP A 60 4.18 -12.93 1.98
N PHE A 61 3.93 -12.02 2.93
CA PHE A 61 4.97 -11.46 3.78
C PHE A 61 5.07 -12.28 5.07
N VAL A 62 6.21 -12.94 5.27
CA VAL A 62 6.42 -13.73 6.49
C VAL A 62 6.78 -12.79 7.65
N LEU A 63 5.90 -12.70 8.64
CA LEU A 63 6.19 -12.08 9.94
C LEU A 63 6.95 -13.08 10.84
N THR A 64 8.21 -13.35 10.51
CA THR A 64 9.14 -14.13 11.36
C THR A 64 10.26 -13.25 11.90
#